data_AF-A0A7W7LMM3-F1
#
_entry.id   AF-A0A7W7LMM3-F1
#
_cell.length_a   1.000
_cell.length_b   1.000
_cell.length_c   1.000
_cell.angle_alpha   90.00
_cell.angle_beta   90.00
_cell.angle_gamma   90.00
#
_symmetry.space_group_name_H-M   'P 1'
#
loop_
_entity.id
_entity.type
_entity.pdbx_description
1 polymer ?
#
loop_
_entity_poly.entity_id
_entity_poly.type
_entity_poly.pdbx_seq_one_letter_code
_entity_poly.pdbx_strand_id
1 'polypeptide(L)'
;MERRFQGTTDIELTGTGVAQARRSARLLAALRPHVIVSSDLQRARATAAELASVTGLPVTSHPELRETYAGQWQGLTHDEIAERFGDQYAAWKRGEPVRRGGGELETEVADRAAPVVLANAEKLPDGGTLVVVSHGGTIRTTIGRLLDLEPHSWEALGGLTNCCWSVLGEGARGWRLLEHNAGTLPEPVLGDDD
;
A
#
# COMPACT_ATOMS: atom_id res chain seq x y z
N MET A 1 -16.48 -3.61 -14.46
CA MET A 1 -16.39 -2.35 -13.69
C MET A 1 -15.58 -1.38 -14.51
N GLU A 2 -16.16 -0.22 -14.86
CA GLU A 2 -15.39 0.87 -15.45
C GLU A 2 -14.27 1.28 -14.49
N ARG A 3 -13.04 1.47 -14.99
CA ARG A 3 -11.87 1.82 -14.18
C ARG A 3 -11.99 3.27 -13.69
N ARG A 4 -12.76 3.48 -12.62
CA ARG A 4 -12.95 4.76 -11.94
C ARG A 4 -11.88 5.00 -10.88
N PHE A 5 -11.47 6.24 -10.71
CA PHE A 5 -10.57 6.63 -9.62
C PHE A 5 -11.29 6.49 -8.28
N GLN A 6 -10.88 5.54 -7.44
CA GLN A 6 -11.53 5.31 -6.15
C GLN A 6 -11.05 6.30 -5.08
N GLY A 7 -9.73 6.53 -5.01
CA GLY A 7 -9.13 7.34 -3.94
C GLY A 7 -9.60 6.89 -2.55
N THR A 8 -10.06 7.85 -1.74
CA THR A 8 -10.57 7.59 -0.39
C THR A 8 -12.07 7.25 -0.34
N THR A 9 -12.74 7.03 -1.49
CA THR A 9 -14.12 6.54 -1.49
C THR A 9 -14.17 5.20 -0.77
N ASP A 10 -15.04 5.11 0.23
CA ASP A 10 -15.11 3.97 1.13
C ASP A 10 -16.09 2.92 0.59
N ILE A 11 -15.54 1.89 -0.03
CA ILE A 11 -16.30 0.82 -0.70
C ILE A 11 -15.99 -0.53 -0.07
N GLU A 12 -16.95 -1.43 -0.15
CA GLU A 12 -16.81 -2.81 0.29
C GLU A 12 -15.97 -3.66 -0.68
N LEU A 13 -15.44 -4.77 -0.17
CA LEU A 13 -14.84 -5.79 -1.03
C LEU A 13 -15.92 -6.49 -1.87
N THR A 14 -15.58 -6.82 -3.10
CA THR A 14 -16.38 -7.75 -3.91
C THR A 14 -16.20 -9.18 -3.40
N GLY A 15 -17.07 -10.12 -3.81
CA GLY A 15 -16.90 -11.54 -3.49
C GLY A 15 -15.55 -12.10 -3.93
N THR A 16 -15.06 -11.67 -5.10
CA THR A 16 -13.70 -11.99 -5.57
C THR A 16 -12.63 -11.40 -4.65
N GLY A 17 -12.79 -10.14 -4.21
CA GLY A 17 -11.88 -9.49 -3.27
C GLY A 17 -11.80 -10.22 -1.93
N VAL A 18 -12.93 -10.70 -1.39
CA VAL A 18 -12.96 -11.51 -0.17
C VAL A 18 -12.20 -12.82 -0.35
N ALA A 19 -12.39 -13.52 -1.48
CA ALA A 19 -11.67 -14.75 -1.77
C ALA A 19 -10.14 -14.53 -1.88
N GLN A 20 -9.73 -13.42 -2.50
CA GLN A 20 -8.33 -13.00 -2.60
C GLN A 20 -7.73 -12.66 -1.23
N ALA A 21 -8.47 -11.93 -0.38
CA ALA A 21 -8.05 -11.60 0.97
C ALA A 21 -7.83 -12.86 1.82
N ARG A 22 -8.79 -13.82 1.78
CA ARG A 22 -8.67 -15.12 2.45
C ARG A 22 -7.49 -15.96 2.01
N ARG A 23 -7.17 -15.94 0.71
CA ARG A 23 -5.99 -16.64 0.18
C ARG A 23 -4.71 -16.03 0.75
N SER A 24 -4.62 -14.70 0.69
CA SER A 24 -3.42 -13.96 1.09
C SER A 24 -3.21 -14.01 2.61
N ALA A 25 -4.29 -13.95 3.39
CA ALA A 25 -4.29 -14.14 4.84
C ALA A 25 -3.61 -15.46 5.25
N ARG A 26 -3.97 -16.58 4.59
CA ARG A 26 -3.36 -17.89 4.87
C ARG A 26 -1.88 -17.94 4.56
N LEU A 27 -1.44 -17.28 3.49
CA LEU A 27 -0.02 -17.23 3.13
C LEU A 27 0.73 -16.34 4.12
N LEU A 28 0.29 -15.10 4.33
CA LEU A 28 0.92 -14.13 5.22
C LEU A 28 0.98 -14.60 6.68
N ALA A 29 0.02 -15.42 7.14
CA ALA A 29 0.08 -16.04 8.47
C ALA A 29 1.34 -16.91 8.67
N ALA A 30 1.88 -17.52 7.60
CA ALA A 30 3.11 -18.31 7.67
C ALA A 30 4.35 -17.45 7.99
N LEU A 31 4.30 -16.14 7.74
CA LEU A 31 5.35 -15.18 8.13
C LEU A 31 5.33 -14.83 9.62
N ARG A 32 4.42 -15.45 10.40
CA ARG A 32 4.22 -15.22 11.84
C ARG A 32 4.20 -13.72 12.18
N PRO A 33 3.19 -12.97 11.69
CA PRO A 33 3.02 -11.58 12.05
C PRO A 33 3.03 -11.38 13.56
N HIS A 34 3.59 -10.27 14.02
CA HIS A 34 3.56 -9.84 15.41
C HIS A 34 2.53 -8.72 15.60
N VAL A 35 2.42 -7.85 14.59
CA VAL A 35 1.52 -6.70 14.58
C VAL A 35 0.81 -6.62 13.23
N ILE A 36 -0.48 -6.30 13.26
CA ILE A 36 -1.27 -5.99 12.07
C ILE A 36 -1.82 -4.57 12.21
N VAL A 37 -1.45 -3.71 11.27
CA VAL A 37 -2.04 -2.38 11.13
C VAL A 37 -2.74 -2.25 9.79
N SER A 38 -3.78 -1.42 9.72
CA SER A 38 -4.59 -1.26 8.51
C SER A 38 -4.98 0.19 8.30
N SER A 39 -5.18 0.58 7.04
CA SER A 39 -6.06 1.70 6.72
C SER A 39 -7.44 1.46 7.31
N ASP A 40 -8.11 2.53 7.72
CA ASP A 40 -9.46 2.50 8.27
C ASP A 40 -10.57 2.39 7.20
N LEU A 41 -10.25 2.47 5.91
CA LEU A 41 -11.21 2.22 4.83
C LEU A 41 -11.68 0.76 4.85
N GLN A 42 -12.96 0.54 4.60
CA GLN A 42 -13.66 -0.74 4.72
C GLN A 42 -12.96 -1.86 3.95
N ARG A 43 -12.57 -1.63 2.69
CA ARG A 43 -11.83 -2.62 1.88
C ARG A 43 -10.51 -3.08 2.52
N ALA A 44 -9.78 -2.17 3.17
CA ALA A 44 -8.52 -2.49 3.84
C ALA A 44 -8.79 -3.21 5.17
N ARG A 45 -9.71 -2.68 5.99
CA ARG A 45 -10.12 -3.31 7.25
C ARG A 45 -10.65 -4.73 7.05
N ALA A 46 -11.48 -4.95 6.03
CA ALA A 46 -11.99 -6.27 5.69
C ALA A 46 -10.87 -7.22 5.25
N THR A 47 -9.90 -6.74 4.48
CA THR A 47 -8.71 -7.53 4.10
C THR A 47 -7.87 -7.89 5.33
N ALA A 48 -7.62 -6.93 6.23
CA ALA A 48 -6.88 -7.15 7.47
C ALA A 48 -7.61 -8.12 8.42
N ALA A 49 -8.95 -8.05 8.47
CA ALA A 49 -9.76 -8.93 9.29
C ALA A 49 -9.63 -10.41 8.89
N GLU A 50 -9.47 -10.71 7.60
CA GLU A 50 -9.21 -12.08 7.15
C GLU A 50 -7.86 -12.60 7.70
N LEU A 51 -6.80 -11.78 7.74
CA LEU A 51 -5.53 -12.17 8.37
C LEU A 51 -5.64 -12.28 9.90
N ALA A 52 -6.35 -11.36 10.54
CA ALA A 52 -6.61 -11.39 11.98
C ALA A 52 -7.36 -12.67 12.39
N SER A 53 -8.32 -13.13 11.57
CA SER A 53 -9.07 -14.35 11.84
C SER A 53 -8.19 -15.62 11.85
N VAL A 54 -7.11 -15.62 11.07
CA VAL A 54 -6.18 -16.75 10.97
C VAL A 54 -5.11 -16.69 12.07
N THR A 55 -4.64 -15.49 12.41
CA THR A 55 -3.53 -15.27 13.35
C THR A 55 -3.97 -15.08 14.80
N GLY A 56 -5.23 -14.69 15.02
CA GLY A 56 -5.75 -14.29 16.33
C GLY A 56 -5.27 -12.91 16.81
N LEU A 57 -4.54 -12.16 15.98
CA LEU A 57 -4.02 -10.84 16.34
C LEU A 57 -5.07 -9.74 16.17
N PRO A 58 -5.08 -8.72 17.04
CA PRO A 58 -5.89 -7.53 16.82
C PRO A 58 -5.37 -6.71 15.64
N VAL A 59 -6.26 -5.92 15.04
CA VAL A 59 -5.91 -4.96 13.97
C VAL A 59 -6.06 -3.54 14.49
N THR A 60 -4.98 -2.77 14.42
CA THR A 60 -5.02 -1.32 14.72
C THR A 60 -5.22 -0.53 13.42
N SER A 61 -6.23 0.34 13.40
CA SER A 61 -6.56 1.13 12.21
C SER A 61 -5.91 2.52 12.27
N HIS A 62 -5.37 2.98 11.14
CA HIS A 62 -4.68 4.26 10.97
C HIS A 62 -5.23 5.00 9.73
N PRO A 63 -5.88 6.17 9.89
CA PRO A 63 -6.33 6.99 8.76
C PRO A 63 -5.18 7.44 7.85
N GLU A 64 -3.97 7.54 8.37
CA GLU A 64 -2.77 7.93 7.63
C GLU A 64 -2.33 6.85 6.62
N LEU A 65 -2.90 5.65 6.68
CA LEU A 65 -2.68 4.58 5.70
C LEU A 65 -3.74 4.57 4.59
N ARG A 66 -4.67 5.53 4.54
CA ARG A 66 -5.67 5.67 3.47
C ARG A 66 -5.03 5.80 2.09
N GLU A 67 -5.75 5.39 1.06
CA GLU A 67 -5.37 5.63 -0.34
C GLU A 67 -5.21 7.13 -0.59
N THR A 68 -4.46 7.48 -1.63
CA THR A 68 -4.33 8.85 -2.08
C THR A 68 -5.70 9.49 -2.29
N TYR A 69 -5.94 10.63 -1.64
CA TYR A 69 -7.10 11.45 -1.90
C TYR A 69 -6.96 12.12 -3.27
N ALA A 70 -7.82 11.76 -4.22
CA ALA A 70 -7.76 12.24 -5.60
C ALA A 70 -8.75 13.40 -5.88
N GLY A 71 -9.26 14.05 -4.83
CA GLY A 71 -10.15 15.21 -4.95
C GLY A 71 -11.31 14.99 -5.91
N GLN A 72 -11.48 15.93 -6.84
CA GLN A 72 -12.53 15.91 -7.86
C GLN A 72 -12.42 14.79 -8.89
N TRP A 73 -11.28 14.08 -8.96
CA TRP A 73 -11.14 12.92 -9.86
C TRP A 73 -11.83 11.68 -9.31
N GLN A 74 -12.13 11.63 -8.01
CA GLN A 74 -12.77 10.47 -7.41
C GLN A 74 -14.14 10.20 -8.03
N GLY A 75 -14.40 8.93 -8.33
CA GLY A 75 -15.59 8.48 -9.03
C GLY A 75 -15.56 8.70 -10.54
N LEU A 76 -14.60 9.45 -11.09
CA LEU A 76 -14.52 9.69 -12.54
C LEU A 76 -13.73 8.59 -13.26
N THR A 77 -14.10 8.34 -14.52
CA THR A 77 -13.31 7.56 -15.47
C THR A 77 -12.13 8.38 -16.01
N HIS A 78 -11.17 7.71 -16.63
CA HIS A 78 -10.07 8.38 -17.32
C HIS A 78 -10.57 9.34 -18.42
N ASP A 79 -11.63 8.98 -19.14
CA ASP A 79 -12.20 9.80 -20.22
C ASP A 79 -12.87 11.07 -19.66
N GLU A 80 -13.67 10.91 -18.59
CA GLU A 80 -14.28 12.04 -17.88
C GLU A 80 -13.23 12.99 -17.29
N ILE A 81 -12.10 12.46 -16.80
CA ILE A 81 -10.98 13.26 -16.30
C ILE A 81 -10.28 13.99 -17.44
N ALA A 82 -10.01 13.32 -18.57
CA ALA A 82 -9.37 13.93 -19.73
C ALA A 82 -10.21 15.07 -20.30
N GLU A 83 -11.54 14.93 -20.32
CA GLU A 83 -12.47 15.96 -20.76
C GLU A 83 -12.51 17.16 -19.81
N ARG A 84 -12.56 16.92 -18.50
CA ARG A 84 -12.76 17.98 -17.49
C ARG A 84 -11.48 18.62 -16.96
N PHE A 85 -10.36 17.90 -17.01
CA PHE A 85 -9.08 18.26 -16.38
C PHE A 85 -7.88 17.98 -17.31
N GLY A 86 -8.04 18.15 -18.63
CA GLY A 86 -7.09 17.73 -19.67
C GLY A 86 -5.62 18.07 -19.41
N ASP A 87 -5.29 19.33 -19.09
CA ASP A 87 -3.91 19.76 -18.81
C ASP A 87 -3.32 19.06 -17.58
N GLN A 88 -4.13 18.96 -16.52
CA GLN A 88 -3.75 18.29 -15.29
C GLN A 88 -3.55 16.78 -15.51
N TYR A 89 -4.42 16.16 -16.32
CA TYR A 89 -4.32 14.75 -16.68
C TYR A 89 -3.09 14.47 -17.54
N ALA A 90 -2.78 15.34 -18.49
CA ALA A 90 -1.59 15.24 -19.32
C ALA A 90 -0.29 15.38 -18.49
N ALA A 91 -0.24 16.33 -17.56
CA ALA A 91 0.87 16.49 -16.62
C ALA A 91 1.06 15.24 -15.75
N TRP A 92 -0.02 14.71 -15.18
CA TRP A 92 0.04 13.48 -14.38
C TRP A 92 0.54 12.29 -15.21
N LYS A 93 0.12 12.16 -16.47
CA LYS A 93 0.59 11.11 -17.39
C LYS A 93 2.08 11.21 -17.74
N ARG A 94 2.69 12.41 -17.61
CA ARG A 94 4.13 12.63 -17.75
C ARG A 94 4.92 12.37 -16.45
N GLY A 95 4.25 12.03 -15.35
CA GLY A 95 4.88 11.82 -14.04
C GLY A 95 5.15 13.12 -13.28
N GLU A 96 4.52 14.23 -13.66
CA GLU A 96 4.66 15.48 -12.92
C GLU A 96 3.93 15.42 -11.56
N PRO A 97 4.43 16.14 -10.54
CA PRO A 97 3.80 16.19 -9.21
C PRO A 97 2.48 16.97 -9.28
N VAL A 98 1.39 16.25 -9.49
CA VAL A 98 0.06 16.82 -9.70
C VAL A 98 -0.87 16.48 -8.54
N ARG A 99 -1.46 17.51 -7.93
CA ARG A 99 -2.59 17.37 -6.99
C ARG A 99 -3.86 16.99 -7.75
N ARG A 100 -4.01 15.72 -8.08
CA ARG A 100 -5.15 15.16 -8.84
C ARG A 100 -6.48 15.67 -8.29
N GLY A 101 -7.23 16.42 -9.09
CA GLY A 101 -8.52 16.99 -8.69
C GLY A 101 -8.48 17.91 -7.46
N GLY A 102 -7.32 18.47 -7.11
CA GLY A 102 -7.10 19.26 -5.89
C GLY A 102 -6.79 18.41 -4.64
N GLY A 103 -6.49 17.12 -4.82
CA GLY A 103 -6.16 16.21 -3.73
C GLY A 103 -4.70 16.25 -3.28
N GLU A 104 -4.19 15.09 -2.89
CA GLU A 104 -2.84 14.92 -2.36
C GLU A 104 -1.79 14.72 -3.47
N LEU A 105 -0.59 15.21 -3.21
CA LEU A 105 0.64 14.79 -3.88
C LEU A 105 1.11 13.44 -3.33
N GLU A 106 1.84 12.69 -4.15
CA GLU A 106 2.44 11.43 -3.72
C GLU A 106 3.37 11.59 -2.50
N THR A 107 4.11 12.70 -2.45
CA THR A 107 4.99 13.02 -1.31
C THR A 107 4.22 13.21 -0.02
N GLU A 108 3.05 13.85 -0.06
CA GLU A 108 2.20 14.06 1.11
C GLU A 108 1.60 12.75 1.62
N VAL A 109 1.23 11.85 0.71
CA VAL A 109 0.77 10.50 1.06
C VAL A 109 1.89 9.75 1.80
N ALA A 110 3.12 9.81 1.29
CA ALA A 110 4.27 9.22 1.95
C ALA A 110 4.57 9.86 3.32
N ASP A 111 4.47 11.20 3.43
CA ASP A 111 4.75 11.95 4.67
C ASP A 111 3.80 11.55 5.80
N ARG A 112 2.53 11.22 5.50
CA ARG A 112 1.60 10.71 6.52
C ARG A 112 1.76 9.21 6.79
N ALA A 113 2.03 8.39 5.78
CA ALA A 113 2.00 6.95 5.90
C ALA A 113 3.29 6.35 6.48
N ALA A 114 4.46 6.85 6.06
CA ALA A 114 5.75 6.31 6.49
C ALA A 114 5.97 6.37 8.01
N PRO A 115 5.62 7.45 8.73
CA PRO A 115 5.73 7.50 10.19
C PRO A 115 4.94 6.41 10.91
N VAL A 116 3.77 6.02 10.38
CA VAL A 116 2.96 4.93 10.96
C VAL A 116 3.67 3.59 10.81
N VAL A 117 4.29 3.34 9.65
CA VAL A 117 5.06 2.10 9.43
C VAL A 117 6.26 2.04 10.35
N LEU A 118 7.07 3.10 10.39
CA LEU A 118 8.28 3.19 11.23
C LEU A 118 7.95 3.02 12.71
N ALA A 119 6.98 3.76 13.23
CA ALA A 119 6.61 3.71 14.65
C ALA A 119 6.03 2.36 15.11
N ASN A 120 5.52 1.53 14.19
CA ASN A 120 5.11 0.16 14.49
C ASN A 120 6.26 -0.84 14.32
N ALA A 121 7.14 -0.63 13.34
CA ALA A 121 8.32 -1.46 13.13
C ALA A 121 9.32 -1.36 14.30
N GLU A 122 9.56 -0.15 14.82
CA GLU A 122 10.45 0.11 15.97
C GLU A 122 10.04 -0.62 17.26
N LYS A 123 8.79 -1.05 17.36
CA LYS A 123 8.24 -1.76 18.54
C LYS A 123 8.34 -3.28 18.42
N LEU A 124 8.78 -3.78 17.26
CA LEU A 124 8.90 -5.21 17.03
C LEU A 124 10.15 -5.75 17.75
N PRO A 125 10.14 -7.03 18.15
CA PRO A 125 11.38 -7.72 18.50
C PRO A 125 12.28 -7.85 17.27
N ASP A 126 13.56 -8.15 17.48
CA ASP A 126 14.49 -8.46 16.40
C ASP A 126 13.95 -9.60 15.51
N GLY A 127 13.93 -9.35 14.19
CA GLY A 127 13.34 -10.28 13.22
C GLY A 127 11.80 -10.36 13.27
N GLY A 128 11.14 -9.45 13.97
CA GLY A 128 9.69 -9.36 14.04
C GLY A 128 9.05 -8.93 12.73
N THR A 129 7.79 -9.35 12.53
CA THR A 129 7.03 -9.09 11.30
C THR A 129 5.86 -8.15 11.55
N LEU A 130 5.88 -6.98 10.93
CA LEU A 130 4.72 -6.08 10.83
C LEU A 130 3.99 -6.32 9.50
N VAL A 131 2.67 -6.49 9.55
CA VAL A 131 1.83 -6.46 8.35
C VAL A 131 1.06 -5.14 8.30
N VAL A 132 1.26 -4.39 7.21
CA VAL A 132 0.57 -3.13 6.92
C VAL A 132 -0.42 -3.35 5.77
N VAL A 133 -1.71 -3.23 6.06
CA VAL A 133 -2.78 -3.38 5.05
C VAL A 133 -3.21 -1.99 4.57
N SER A 134 -2.90 -1.66 3.32
CA SER A 134 -3.16 -0.35 2.74
C SER A 134 -3.56 -0.48 1.26
N HIS A 135 -3.25 0.51 0.42
CA HIS A 135 -3.73 0.66 -0.95
C HIS A 135 -2.55 0.90 -1.90
N GLY A 136 -2.73 0.62 -3.18
CA GLY A 136 -1.61 0.58 -4.14
C GLY A 136 -0.79 1.87 -4.18
N GLY A 137 -1.44 3.04 -4.24
CA GLY A 137 -0.74 4.33 -4.28
C GLY A 137 0.02 4.62 -2.99
N THR A 138 -0.65 4.42 -1.85
CA THR A 138 -0.04 4.61 -0.52
C THR A 138 1.11 3.64 -0.28
N ILE A 139 0.98 2.37 -0.64
CA ILE A 139 2.05 1.36 -0.48
C ILE A 139 3.27 1.78 -1.30
N ARG A 140 3.08 2.12 -2.58
CA ARG A 140 4.18 2.50 -3.48
C ARG A 140 4.96 3.71 -2.96
N THR A 141 4.25 4.77 -2.61
CA THR A 141 4.86 6.02 -2.11
C THR A 141 5.54 5.83 -0.75
N THR A 142 4.95 5.00 0.12
CA THR A 142 5.57 4.63 1.41
C THR A 142 6.85 3.82 1.21
N ILE A 143 6.86 2.83 0.30
CA ILE A 143 8.08 2.09 -0.03
C ILE A 143 9.16 3.03 -0.54
N GLY A 144 8.83 3.88 -1.53
CA GLY A 144 9.77 4.85 -2.08
C GLY A 144 10.40 5.74 -1.01
N ARG A 145 9.60 6.19 -0.04
CA ARG A 145 10.07 6.98 1.10
C ARG A 145 10.98 6.20 2.04
N LEU A 146 10.61 4.96 2.41
CA LEU A 146 11.40 4.15 3.33
C LEU A 146 12.76 3.77 2.76
N LEU A 147 12.83 3.59 1.43
CA LEU A 147 14.07 3.31 0.70
C LEU A 147 14.91 4.56 0.41
N ASP A 148 14.50 5.74 0.89
CA ASP A 148 15.14 7.04 0.62
C ASP A 148 15.33 7.34 -0.88
N LEU A 149 14.37 6.91 -1.70
CA LEU A 149 14.37 7.19 -3.13
C LEU A 149 13.83 8.59 -3.41
N GLU A 150 14.38 9.25 -4.43
CA GLU A 150 13.85 10.53 -4.90
C GLU A 150 12.40 10.37 -5.41
N PRO A 151 11.46 11.28 -5.08
CA PRO A 151 10.04 11.09 -5.38
C PRO A 151 9.72 10.79 -6.85
N HIS A 152 10.49 11.37 -7.78
CA HIS A 152 10.28 11.15 -9.21
C HIS A 152 10.60 9.71 -9.67
N SER A 153 11.32 8.92 -8.87
CA SER A 153 11.65 7.53 -9.19
C SER A 153 10.66 6.53 -8.59
N TRP A 154 9.69 6.95 -7.77
CA TRP A 154 8.75 6.03 -7.11
C TRP A 154 7.85 5.29 -8.10
N GLU A 155 7.55 5.89 -9.26
CA GLU A 155 6.82 5.26 -10.37
C GLU A 155 7.60 4.12 -11.05
N ALA A 156 8.91 3.96 -10.76
CA ALA A 156 9.65 2.78 -11.18
C ALA A 156 9.21 1.51 -10.42
N LEU A 157 8.57 1.66 -9.26
CA LEU A 157 7.89 0.58 -8.56
C LEU A 157 6.53 0.35 -9.19
N GLY A 158 6.29 -0.87 -9.67
CA GLY A 158 5.04 -1.25 -10.31
C GLY A 158 3.80 -1.10 -9.43
N GLY A 159 2.63 -1.23 -10.04
CA GLY A 159 1.37 -1.30 -9.30
C GLY A 159 1.25 -2.62 -8.53
N LEU A 160 0.57 -2.60 -7.39
CA LEU A 160 0.17 -3.81 -6.69
C LEU A 160 -1.16 -4.34 -7.24
N THR A 161 -1.17 -5.64 -7.55
CA THR A 161 -2.38 -6.39 -7.85
C THR A 161 -3.15 -6.66 -6.56
N ASN A 162 -4.48 -6.80 -6.64
CA ASN A 162 -5.33 -7.02 -5.48
C ASN A 162 -4.82 -8.15 -4.57
N CYS A 163 -4.68 -7.84 -3.29
CA CYS A 163 -4.18 -8.74 -2.23
C CYS A 163 -2.78 -9.32 -2.47
N CYS A 164 -2.01 -8.80 -3.44
CA CYS A 164 -0.57 -9.03 -3.49
C CYS A 164 0.14 -8.06 -2.54
N TRP A 165 1.37 -8.39 -2.15
CA TRP A 165 2.11 -7.63 -1.15
C TRP A 165 3.52 -7.28 -1.61
N SER A 166 4.20 -6.44 -0.84
CA SER A 166 5.64 -6.21 -0.96
C SER A 166 6.28 -6.53 0.38
N VAL A 167 7.51 -6.99 0.36
CA VAL A 167 8.29 -7.30 1.57
C VAL A 167 9.47 -6.36 1.63
N LEU A 168 9.60 -5.66 2.76
CA LEU A 168 10.79 -4.88 3.07
C LEU A 168 11.51 -5.50 4.25
N GLY A 169 12.84 -5.44 4.23
CA GLY A 169 13.70 -5.82 5.35
C GLY A 169 14.57 -4.65 5.76
N GLU A 170 14.71 -4.43 7.06
CA GLU A 170 15.66 -3.47 7.62
C GLU A 170 17.03 -4.14 7.79
N GLY A 171 18.10 -3.41 7.46
CA GLY A 171 19.47 -3.85 7.71
C GLY A 171 20.39 -2.67 8.01
N ALA A 172 21.69 -2.92 8.15
CA ALA A 172 22.67 -1.90 8.53
C ALA A 172 22.73 -0.67 7.60
N ARG A 173 22.21 -0.79 6.37
CA ARG A 173 22.16 0.29 5.36
C ARG A 173 20.76 0.88 5.18
N GLY A 174 19.84 0.62 6.11
CA GLY A 174 18.44 1.02 6.04
C GLY A 174 17.53 -0.03 5.41
N TRP A 175 16.36 0.41 4.96
CA TRP A 175 15.34 -0.44 4.38
C TRP A 175 15.72 -0.96 3.00
N ARG A 176 15.35 -2.21 2.71
CA ARG A 176 15.54 -2.87 1.42
C ARG A 176 14.23 -3.47 0.96
N LEU A 177 13.90 -3.30 -0.32
CA LEU A 177 12.78 -4.00 -0.96
C LEU A 177 13.23 -5.39 -1.37
N LEU A 178 12.70 -6.41 -0.70
CA LEU A 178 13.04 -7.82 -0.94
C LEU A 178 12.12 -8.42 -2.00
N GLU A 179 10.83 -8.07 -1.94
CA GLU A 179 9.83 -8.51 -2.91
C GLU A 179 8.82 -7.41 -3.20
N HIS A 180 8.27 -7.42 -4.42
CA HIS A 180 7.27 -6.46 -4.82
C HIS A 180 6.16 -7.11 -5.66
N ASN A 181 4.92 -6.76 -5.34
CA ASN A 181 3.71 -7.31 -5.97
C ASN A 181 3.69 -8.86 -5.96
N ALA A 182 4.14 -9.46 -4.86
CA ALA A 182 4.18 -10.90 -4.67
C ALA A 182 2.77 -11.46 -4.41
N GLY A 183 2.46 -12.57 -5.09
CA GLY A 183 1.23 -13.37 -4.86
C GLY A 183 1.51 -14.74 -4.23
N THR A 184 2.76 -14.97 -3.84
CA THR A 184 3.35 -16.18 -3.25
C THR A 184 4.33 -15.75 -2.17
N LEU A 185 4.66 -16.63 -1.23
CA LEU A 185 5.60 -16.32 -0.17
C LEU A 185 7.02 -16.11 -0.70
N PRO A 186 7.83 -15.26 -0.04
CA PRO A 186 9.22 -15.12 -0.38
C PRO A 186 10.01 -16.42 -0.22
N GLU A 187 10.90 -16.66 -1.18
CA GLU A 187 11.94 -17.67 -1.02
C GLU A 187 13.15 -17.03 -0.35
N PRO A 188 13.70 -17.62 0.73
CA PRO A 188 14.90 -17.10 1.37
C PRO A 188 16.05 -17.01 0.37
N VAL A 189 16.60 -15.81 0.18
CA VAL A 189 17.84 -15.62 -0.58
C VAL A 189 19.00 -15.99 0.34
N LEU A 190 19.65 -17.11 0.09
CA LEU A 190 20.91 -17.46 0.76
C LEU A 190 22.01 -16.54 0.20
N GLY A 191 22.44 -15.56 0.99
CA GLY A 191 23.54 -14.66 0.67
C GLY A 191 24.68 -14.83 1.67
N ASP A 192 25.91 -14.48 1.27
CA ASP A 192 27.15 -14.66 2.05
C ASP A 192 27.31 -13.71 3.26
N ASP A 193 26.31 -12.89 3.59
CA ASP A 193 26.39 -11.81 4.58
C ASP A 193 25.57 -12.10 5.88
N ASP A 194 25.71 -13.32 6.43
CA ASP A 194 25.31 -13.65 7.82
C ASP A 194 26.47 -13.42 8.81
#